data_AF-K2JB01-F1
#
_entry.id   AF-K2JB01-F1
#
_cell.length_a   1.000
_cell.length_b   1.000
_cell.length_c   1.000
_cell.angle_alpha   90.00
_cell.angle_beta   90.00
_cell.angle_gamma   90.00
#
_symmetry.space_group_name_H-M   'P 1'
#
loop_
_entity.id
_entity.type
_entity.pdbx_description
1 polymer ?
#
loop_
_entity_poly.entity_id
_entity_poly.type
_entity_poly.pdbx_seq_one_letter_code
_entity_poly.pdbx_strand_id
1 'polypeptide(L)'
;MSALRITTLSLALAAALAGCADTTALNTGKDDGSFTNPIFPNGADPWLEYFDGNYYLTTTTWTSQLVMRKSPTLAGLKDAPPVYLWSETEASRCCNFWAFEFHRLKGPKGYRWYLMFTSGK
;
A
#
# COMPACT_ATOMS: atom_id res chain seq x y z
N MET A 1 -13.45 -31.25 -68.48
CA MET A 1 -14.65 -30.39 -68.63
C MET A 1 -14.51 -29.27 -67.60
N SER A 2 -14.54 -28.02 -68.09
CA SER A 2 -14.58 -26.69 -67.42
C SER A 2 -13.78 -26.49 -66.11
N ALA A 3 -12.68 -25.73 -66.04
CA ALA A 3 -12.44 -24.32 -66.39
C ALA A 3 -13.33 -23.31 -65.63
N LEU A 4 -12.77 -22.52 -64.70
CA LEU A 4 -12.57 -21.07 -64.88
C LEU A 4 -11.63 -20.48 -63.81
N ARG A 5 -10.63 -19.72 -64.26
CA ARG A 5 -9.73 -18.84 -63.49
C ARG A 5 -10.39 -17.46 -63.28
N ILE A 6 -9.88 -16.62 -62.37
CA ILE A 6 -9.56 -15.16 -62.51
C ILE A 6 -9.19 -14.63 -61.09
N THR A 7 -7.90 -14.50 -60.73
CA THR A 7 -7.03 -13.29 -60.73
C THR A 7 -7.52 -12.03 -59.99
N THR A 8 -6.87 -11.75 -58.83
CA THR A 8 -6.35 -10.47 -58.26
C THR A 8 -7.07 -9.14 -58.50
N LEU A 9 -7.29 -8.33 -57.44
CA LEU A 9 -6.53 -7.07 -57.17
C LEU A 9 -6.91 -6.37 -55.85
N SER A 10 -5.88 -6.12 -55.05
CA SER A 10 -5.57 -5.12 -54.00
C SER A 10 -6.57 -4.02 -53.62
N LEU A 11 -6.66 -3.72 -52.31
CA LEU A 11 -6.42 -2.34 -51.82
C LEU A 11 -5.89 -2.34 -50.37
N ALA A 12 -4.76 -1.66 -50.20
CA ALA A 12 -4.08 -1.42 -48.94
C ALA A 12 -4.86 -0.41 -48.07
N LEU A 13 -4.82 -0.60 -46.75
CA LEU A 13 -4.84 0.52 -45.82
C LEU A 13 -3.90 0.21 -44.65
N ALA A 14 -2.63 0.59 -44.83
CA ALA A 14 -1.70 0.76 -43.73
C ALA A 14 -2.14 2.01 -42.94
N ALA A 15 -2.97 1.81 -41.92
CA ALA A 15 -3.18 2.83 -40.90
C ALA A 15 -2.04 2.70 -39.88
N ALA A 16 -1.17 3.71 -39.88
CA ALA A 16 -0.07 3.86 -38.96
C ALA A 16 -0.56 3.80 -37.50
N LEU A 17 -0.39 2.66 -36.83
CA LEU A 17 -0.34 2.58 -35.38
C LEU A 17 1.10 2.88 -34.93
N ALA A 18 1.58 4.07 -35.27
CA ALA A 18 2.59 4.76 -34.47
C ALA A 18 1.85 5.45 -33.32
N GLY A 19 1.11 4.65 -32.54
CA GLY A 19 0.54 5.08 -31.28
C GLY A 19 1.68 5.10 -30.27
N CYS A 20 1.99 6.29 -29.78
CA CYS A 20 3.02 6.61 -28.80
C CYS A 20 3.22 5.45 -27.81
N ALA A 21 4.36 4.76 -27.92
CA ALA A 21 4.87 4.03 -26.79
C ALA A 21 5.29 5.09 -25.77
N ASP A 22 4.35 5.44 -24.88
CA ASP A 22 4.71 6.03 -23.59
C ASP A 22 5.48 4.95 -22.83
N THR A 23 6.76 4.81 -23.16
CA THR A 23 7.74 4.29 -22.21
C THR A 23 7.88 5.37 -21.14
N THR A 24 6.88 5.46 -20.27
CA THR A 24 7.16 5.83 -18.89
C THR A 24 8.14 4.76 -18.43
N ALA A 25 9.43 5.07 -18.58
CA ALA A 25 10.49 4.30 -17.98
C ALA A 25 10.10 4.21 -16.52
N LEU A 26 9.64 3.03 -16.10
CA LEU A 26 9.50 2.72 -14.69
C LEU A 26 10.90 2.99 -14.16
N ASN A 27 11.01 4.09 -13.43
CA ASN A 27 12.22 4.43 -12.73
C ASN A 27 12.34 3.34 -11.68
N THR A 28 12.93 2.20 -12.08
CA THR A 28 13.47 1.21 -11.17
C THR A 28 14.70 1.89 -10.59
N GLY A 29 14.47 2.96 -9.83
CA GLY A 29 15.47 3.57 -8.98
C GLY A 29 16.06 2.41 -8.21
N LYS A 30 17.30 2.08 -8.54
CA LYS A 30 18.05 1.10 -7.80
C LYS A 30 18.04 1.64 -6.37
N ASP A 31 17.32 0.97 -5.48
CA ASP A 31 17.38 1.28 -4.05
C ASP A 31 18.86 1.23 -3.68
N ASP A 32 19.45 2.39 -3.41
CA ASP A 32 20.84 2.53 -2.95
C ASP A 32 20.96 2.15 -1.46
N GLY A 33 19.88 1.62 -0.89
CA GLY A 33 19.74 1.29 0.52
C GLY A 33 19.57 2.52 1.41
N SER A 34 19.41 3.72 0.82
CA SER A 34 19.17 4.94 1.59
C SER A 34 17.69 5.15 1.89
N PHE A 35 17.42 6.00 2.86
CA PHE A 35 16.08 6.42 3.23
C PHE A 35 16.12 7.89 3.66
N THR A 36 14.98 8.58 3.50
CA THR A 36 14.85 9.99 3.86
C THR A 36 13.95 10.13 5.07
N ASN A 37 14.46 10.79 6.11
CA ASN A 37 13.69 11.16 7.29
C ASN A 37 13.12 12.58 7.17
N PRO A 38 12.03 12.88 7.91
CA PRO A 38 11.16 11.93 8.61
C PRO A 38 10.17 11.24 7.64
N ILE A 39 9.84 9.97 7.91
CA ILE A 39 8.77 9.25 7.20
C ILE A 39 7.41 9.90 7.52
N PHE A 40 7.11 10.11 8.79
CA PHE A 40 5.88 10.76 9.24
C PHE A 40 6.19 11.80 10.33
N PRO A 41 6.11 13.11 10.03
CA PRO A 41 6.55 14.18 10.95
C PRO A 41 5.87 14.20 12.32
N ASN A 42 4.60 13.80 12.41
CA ASN A 42 3.83 13.77 13.67
C ASN A 42 3.50 12.33 14.09
N GLY A 43 4.47 11.42 13.94
CA GLY A 43 4.34 10.00 14.21
C GLY A 43 5.05 9.56 15.47
N ALA A 44 4.53 9.93 16.65
CA ALA A 44 5.07 9.43 17.91
C ALA A 44 4.85 7.91 18.03
N ASP A 45 5.73 7.24 18.78
CA ASP A 45 5.69 5.80 19.05
C ASP A 45 5.51 4.94 17.78
N PRO A 46 6.42 5.05 16.78
CA PRO A 46 6.24 4.35 15.52
C PRO A 46 6.45 2.84 15.70
N TRP A 47 5.48 2.06 15.25
CA TRP A 47 5.62 0.61 15.10
C TRP A 47 5.45 0.19 13.64
N LEU A 48 6.37 -0.64 13.18
CA LEU A 48 6.47 -1.05 11.78
C LEU A 48 6.67 -2.55 11.66
N GLU A 49 5.86 -3.21 10.83
CA GLU A 49 6.06 -4.62 10.45
C GLU A 49 5.95 -4.78 8.93
N TYR A 50 6.81 -5.64 8.36
CA TYR A 50 6.73 -6.03 6.96
C TYR A 50 5.98 -7.36 6.82
N PHE A 51 4.95 -7.38 5.99
CA PHE A 51 4.18 -8.57 5.70
C PHE A 51 3.63 -8.55 4.27
N ASP A 52 3.71 -9.69 3.58
CA ASP A 52 3.06 -9.90 2.27
C ASP A 52 3.31 -8.75 1.27
N GLY A 53 4.59 -8.43 1.05
CA GLY A 53 4.99 -7.41 0.08
C GLY A 53 4.91 -5.96 0.57
N ASN A 54 4.54 -5.70 1.83
CA ASN A 54 4.23 -4.36 2.29
C ASN A 54 4.74 -4.06 3.71
N TYR A 55 5.12 -2.81 3.92
CA TYR A 55 5.30 -2.21 5.23
C TYR A 55 3.97 -1.69 5.77
N TYR A 56 3.72 -1.95 7.04
CA TYR A 56 2.56 -1.47 7.79
C TYR A 56 3.07 -0.60 8.94
N LEU A 57 2.56 0.63 9.04
CA LEU A 57 2.99 1.62 10.01
C LEU A 57 1.80 2.07 10.87
N THR A 58 1.98 2.02 12.19
CA THR A 58 1.11 2.66 13.16
C THR A 58 1.91 3.66 13.99
N THR A 59 1.28 4.76 14.38
CA THR A 59 1.86 5.81 15.22
C THR A 59 0.77 6.35 16.13
N THR A 60 1.12 6.84 17.31
CA THR A 60 0.21 7.63 18.15
C THR A 60 -0.30 8.84 17.34
N THR A 61 -1.62 9.05 17.34
CA THR A 61 -2.30 10.06 16.50
C THR A 61 -2.74 11.30 17.26
N TRP A 62 -2.55 11.33 18.59
CA TRP A 62 -3.12 12.35 19.48
C TRP A 62 -4.66 12.40 19.46
N THR A 63 -5.27 11.31 19.00
CA THR A 63 -6.72 11.11 18.95
C THR A 63 -7.07 9.74 19.54
N SER A 64 -8.35 9.49 19.76
CA SER A 64 -8.90 8.18 20.17
C SER A 64 -9.20 7.27 18.98
N GLN A 65 -8.31 7.26 18.00
CA GLN A 65 -8.54 6.57 16.76
C GLN A 65 -7.31 5.79 16.36
N LEU A 66 -7.48 4.49 16.23
CA LEU A 66 -6.44 3.60 15.75
C LEU A 66 -6.35 3.75 14.23
N VAL A 67 -5.16 4.10 13.75
CA VAL A 67 -4.88 4.35 12.33
C VAL A 67 -3.64 3.58 11.88
N MET A 68 -3.68 3.04 10.67
CA MET A 68 -2.56 2.35 10.04
C MET A 68 -2.33 2.88 8.62
N ARG A 69 -1.07 2.95 8.21
CA ARG A 69 -0.66 3.18 6.82
C ARG A 69 0.01 1.93 6.27
N LYS A 70 -0.11 1.71 4.96
CA LYS A 70 0.49 0.57 4.27
C LYS A 70 1.16 1.03 2.97
N SER A 71 2.36 0.54 2.68
CA SER A 71 3.02 0.76 1.39
C SER A 71 4.02 -0.36 1.05
N PRO A 72 4.25 -0.69 -0.24
CA PRO A 72 5.31 -1.62 -0.65
C PRO A 72 6.73 -1.15 -0.31
N THR A 73 6.95 0.17 -0.11
CA THR A 73 8.26 0.76 0.20
C THR A 73 8.20 1.65 1.44
N LEU A 74 9.34 1.82 2.13
CA LEU A 74 9.44 2.73 3.27
C LEU A 74 9.13 4.19 2.86
N ALA A 75 9.63 4.62 1.70
CA ALA A 75 9.39 5.97 1.18
C ALA A 75 7.90 6.22 0.90
N GLY A 76 7.20 5.22 0.37
CA GLY A 76 5.78 5.33 0.06
C GLY A 76 4.87 5.43 1.30
N LEU A 77 5.35 5.12 2.51
CA LEU A 77 4.58 5.33 3.75
C LEU A 77 4.31 6.80 4.04
N LYS A 78 5.15 7.71 3.52
CA LYS A 78 5.00 9.16 3.67
C LYS A 78 3.66 9.66 3.12
N ASP A 79 3.27 9.12 1.96
CA ASP A 79 2.09 9.54 1.19
C ASP A 79 0.95 8.52 1.25
N ALA A 80 1.16 7.39 1.94
CA ALA A 80 0.17 6.34 2.07
C ALA A 80 -1.09 6.84 2.80
N PRO A 81 -2.29 6.62 2.25
CA PRO A 81 -3.53 7.03 2.90
C PRO A 81 -3.73 6.27 4.22
N PRO A 82 -4.24 6.94 5.26
CA PRO A 82 -4.55 6.29 6.52
C PRO A 82 -5.77 5.37 6.40
N VAL A 83 -5.68 4.22 7.04
CA VAL A 83 -6.79 3.28 7.26
C VAL A 83 -7.19 3.36 8.73
N TYR A 84 -8.46 3.68 8.98
CA TYR A 84 -9.06 3.74 10.31
C TYR A 84 -9.49 2.33 10.73
N LEU A 85 -8.74 1.71 11.64
CA LEU A 85 -8.98 0.31 12.01
C LEU A 85 -10.04 0.18 13.09
N TRP A 86 -9.98 1.04 14.11
CA TRP A 86 -10.87 0.94 15.26
C TRP A 86 -10.90 2.24 16.08
N SER A 87 -12.05 2.49 16.70
CA SER A 87 -12.22 3.46 17.77
C SER A 87 -13.17 2.90 18.82
N GLU A 88 -13.09 3.46 20.02
CA GLU A 88 -13.91 3.06 21.14
C GLU A 88 -15.04 4.05 21.37
N THR A 89 -16.22 3.53 21.64
CA THR A 89 -17.43 4.33 21.94
C THR A 89 -17.71 4.39 23.43
N GLU A 90 -17.14 3.46 24.19
CA GLU A 90 -17.40 3.32 25.62
C GLU A 90 -16.56 4.30 26.43
N ALA A 91 -17.25 5.26 27.04
CA ALA A 91 -16.61 6.40 27.68
C ALA A 91 -15.57 6.00 28.74
N SER A 92 -15.71 4.84 29.41
CA SER A 92 -14.75 4.37 30.41
C SER A 92 -13.38 3.98 29.86
N ARG A 93 -13.26 3.74 28.54
CA ARG A 93 -12.04 3.25 27.87
C ARG A 93 -11.76 3.95 26.52
N CYS A 94 -12.53 5.00 26.20
CA CYS A 94 -12.50 5.67 24.90
C CYS A 94 -11.19 6.36 24.54
N CYS A 95 -10.41 6.72 25.54
CA CYS A 95 -9.69 7.99 25.45
C CYS A 95 -8.18 7.80 25.47
N ASN A 96 -7.46 8.77 24.89
CA ASN A 96 -6.00 8.86 24.88
C ASN A 96 -5.30 7.57 24.38
N PHE A 97 -5.48 7.23 23.10
CA PHE A 97 -4.90 6.02 22.52
C PHE A 97 -3.41 6.20 22.21
N TRP A 98 -2.54 5.45 22.87
CA TRP A 98 -1.08 5.62 22.77
C TRP A 98 -0.36 4.31 22.43
N ALA A 99 0.77 4.43 21.73
CA ALA A 99 1.77 3.40 21.44
C ALA A 99 1.17 2.13 20.83
N PHE A 100 0.76 2.22 19.57
CA PHE A 100 0.14 1.11 18.85
C PHE A 100 1.20 0.14 18.36
N GLU A 101 1.10 -1.11 18.76
CA GLU A 101 1.92 -2.20 18.24
C GLU A 101 1.02 -3.31 17.71
N PHE A 102 1.42 -3.95 16.62
CA PHE A 102 0.68 -5.07 16.06
C PHE A 102 1.62 -6.21 15.70
N HIS A 103 1.14 -7.44 15.89
CA HIS A 103 1.92 -8.65 15.67
C HIS A 103 1.07 -9.75 15.08
N ARG A 104 1.68 -10.51 14.16
CA ARG A 104 1.09 -11.75 13.66
C ARG A 104 1.53 -12.94 14.51
N LEU A 105 0.66 -13.38 15.41
CA LEU A 105 0.95 -14.46 16.34
C LEU A 105 0.31 -15.77 15.88
N LYS A 106 1.03 -16.89 16.03
CA LYS A 106 0.51 -18.23 15.78
C LYS A 106 -0.15 -18.77 17.04
N GLY A 107 -1.47 -18.95 17.01
CA GLY A 107 -2.22 -19.60 18.08
C GLY A 107 -2.71 -21.00 17.71
N PRO A 108 -3.42 -21.70 18.61
CA PRO A 108 -3.99 -23.02 18.36
C PRO A 108 -4.95 -23.09 17.15
N LYS A 109 -5.54 -21.95 16.76
CA LYS A 109 -6.46 -21.80 15.62
C LYS A 109 -5.80 -21.14 14.40
N GLY A 110 -4.47 -21.21 14.28
CA GLY A 110 -3.71 -20.59 13.19
C GLY A 110 -3.20 -19.18 13.50
N TYR A 111 -2.69 -18.50 12.46
CA TYR A 111 -2.16 -17.14 12.58
C TYR A 111 -3.28 -16.12 12.72
N ARG A 112 -3.12 -15.16 13.63
CA ARG A 112 -4.00 -14.02 13.81
C ARG A 112 -3.19 -12.75 14.03
N TRP A 113 -3.77 -11.63 13.64
CA TRP A 113 -3.23 -10.30 13.96
C TRP A 113 -3.77 -9.86 15.31
N TYR A 114 -2.86 -9.39 16.16
CA TYR A 114 -3.16 -8.76 17.42
C TYR A 114 -2.63 -7.34 17.36
N LEU A 115 -3.42 -6.39 17.86
CA LEU A 115 -2.99 -5.01 18.00
C LEU A 115 -3.15 -4.62 19.46
N MET A 116 -2.07 -4.15 20.05
CA MET A 116 -1.96 -3.69 21.43
C MET A 116 -1.77 -2.18 21.45
N PHE A 117 -2.42 -1.53 22.40
CA PHE A 117 -2.30 -0.10 22.63
C PHE A 117 -2.68 0.17 24.09
N THR A 118 -2.38 1.37 24.56
CA THR A 118 -2.85 1.87 25.85
C THR A 118 -3.93 2.92 25.66
N SER A 119 -4.85 2.98 26.62
CA SER A 119 -5.96 3.94 26.64
C SER A 119 -6.22 4.38 28.08
N GLY A 120 -6.67 5.61 28.28
CA GLY A 120 -6.98 6.17 29.59
C GLY A 120 -7.78 7.48 29.50
N LYS A 121 -8.32 7.94 30.61
CA LYS A 121 -8.95 9.26 30.72
C LYS A 121 -7.96 10.30 31.21
#